data_AF-A0A7Y9RVE4-F1
#
_entry.id   AF-A0A7Y9RVE4-F1
#
_cell.length_a   1.000
_cell.length_b   1.000
_cell.length_c   1.000
_cell.angle_alpha   90.00
_cell.angle_beta   90.00
_cell.angle_gamma   90.00
#
_symmetry.space_group_name_H-M   'P 1'
#
loop_
_entity.id
_entity.type
_entity.pdbx_description
1 polymer ?
#
loop_
_entity_poly.entity_id
_entity_poly.type
_entity_poly.pdbx_seq_one_letter_code
_entity_poly.pdbx_strand_id
1 'polypeptide(L)'
;MSGFKNFLLRGNLVDLAVAVIIGTAFGAVVTAFTAWLTSKIPAVEDVFAGTELGDLGFFLNALISFIVLAAVVYFAVVLPYTKARERFFPSPPPGTPEEIELLRQIRDALQAQAGTGSVPGTGTQTPGT
;
A
#
# COMPACT_ATOMS: atom_id res chain seq x y z
N MET A 1 28.64 -16.84 -6.88
CA MET A 1 27.23 -16.89 -7.31
C MET A 1 26.25 -17.26 -6.18
N SER A 2 26.65 -17.97 -5.12
CA SER A 2 25.73 -18.32 -4.00
C SER A 2 25.30 -17.12 -3.14
N GLY A 3 26.19 -16.15 -2.88
CA GLY A 3 25.89 -14.96 -2.09
C GLY A 3 24.81 -14.06 -2.69
N PHE A 4 24.80 -13.92 -4.02
CA PHE A 4 23.78 -13.15 -4.74
C PHE A 4 22.41 -13.85 -4.72
N LYS A 5 22.39 -15.18 -4.90
CA LYS A 5 21.15 -15.97 -4.77
C LYS A 5 20.58 -15.89 -3.34
N ASN A 6 21.42 -15.97 -2.30
CA ASN A 6 21.01 -15.82 -0.90
C ASN A 6 20.54 -14.41 -0.52
N PHE A 7 20.95 -13.39 -1.29
CA PHE A 7 20.49 -12.02 -1.16
C PHE A 7 19.10 -11.82 -1.79
N LEU A 8 18.88 -12.38 -2.98
CA LEU A 8 17.56 -12.40 -3.64
C LEU A 8 16.54 -13.24 -2.88
N LEU A 9 16.94 -14.41 -2.37
CA LEU A 9 16.08 -15.30 -1.57
C LEU A 9 15.72 -14.74 -0.20
N ARG A 10 16.27 -13.58 0.19
CA ARG A 10 15.92 -12.87 1.44
C ARG A 10 14.54 -12.18 1.37
N GLY A 11 13.82 -12.30 0.24
CA GLY A 11 12.43 -11.85 0.05
C GLY A 11 12.29 -10.36 -0.22
N ASN A 12 12.87 -9.52 0.64
CA ASN A 12 12.75 -8.06 0.60
C ASN A 12 13.16 -7.42 -0.75
N LEU A 13 14.08 -8.02 -1.50
CA LEU A 13 14.52 -7.49 -2.80
C LEU A 13 13.65 -7.88 -3.98
N VAL A 14 13.07 -9.08 -3.94
CA VAL A 14 12.25 -9.56 -5.06
C VAL A 14 10.95 -8.78 -5.08
N ASP A 15 10.31 -8.59 -3.93
CA ASP A 15 9.09 -7.80 -3.82
C ASP A 15 9.31 -6.34 -4.23
N LEU A 16 10.43 -5.75 -3.80
CA LEU A 16 10.81 -4.38 -4.20
C LEU A 16 11.07 -4.29 -5.72
N ALA A 17 11.80 -5.25 -6.28
CA ALA A 17 12.07 -5.27 -7.72
C ALA A 17 10.77 -5.40 -8.53
N VAL A 18 9.87 -6.28 -8.11
CA VAL A 18 8.56 -6.47 -8.74
C VAL A 18 7.72 -5.19 -8.64
N ALA A 19 7.68 -4.55 -7.47
CA ALA A 19 6.95 -3.29 -7.29
C ALA A 19 7.44 -2.18 -8.24
N VAL A 20 8.75 -2.02 -8.40
CA VAL A 20 9.33 -1.01 -9.31
C VAL A 20 9.04 -1.34 -10.78
N ILE A 21 9.20 -2.60 -11.19
CA ILE A 21 8.94 -3.04 -12.57
C ILE A 21 7.46 -2.84 -12.92
N ILE A 22 6.55 -3.25 -12.04
CA ILE A 22 5.11 -3.09 -12.26
C ILE A 22 4.74 -1.61 -12.29
N GLY A 23 5.24 -0.81 -11.35
CA GLY A 23 4.94 0.63 -11.28
C GLY A 23 5.38 1.38 -12.53
N THR A 24 6.58 1.10 -13.04
CA THR A 24 7.10 1.73 -14.26
C THR A 24 6.36 1.27 -15.52
N ALA A 25 6.10 -0.02 -15.67
CA ALA A 25 5.35 -0.56 -16.82
C ALA A 25 3.89 -0.05 -16.84
N PHE A 26 3.24 -0.03 -15.67
CA PHE A 26 1.90 0.50 -15.52
C PHE A 26 1.83 2.00 -15.83
N GLY A 27 2.80 2.78 -15.34
CA GLY A 27 2.91 4.21 -15.67
C GLY A 27 2.97 4.44 -17.18
N ALA A 28 3.76 3.65 -17.91
CA ALA A 28 3.86 3.76 -19.36
C ALA A 28 2.52 3.49 -20.09
N VAL A 29 1.77 2.47 -19.66
CA VAL A 29 0.43 2.15 -20.22
C VAL A 29 -0.54 3.30 -19.99
N VAL A 30 -0.54 3.85 -18.78
CA VAL A 30 -1.42 4.97 -18.42
C VAL A 30 -1.07 6.22 -19.22
N THR A 31 0.22 6.56 -19.33
CA THR A 31 0.66 7.70 -20.16
C THR A 31 0.26 7.53 -21.62
N ALA A 32 0.43 6.33 -22.20
CA ALA A 32 0.03 6.07 -23.58
C ALA A 32 -1.49 6.20 -23.78
N PHE A 33 -2.29 5.68 -22.83
CA PHE A 33 -3.75 5.79 -22.86
C PHE A 33 -4.22 7.25 -22.72
N THR A 34 -3.61 8.02 -21.83
CA THR A 34 -3.93 9.45 -21.69
C THR A 34 -3.53 10.24 -22.91
N ALA A 35 -2.35 10.02 -23.49
CA ALA A 35 -1.94 10.69 -24.72
C ALA A 35 -2.91 10.39 -25.86
N TRP A 36 -3.33 9.12 -25.99
CA TRP A 36 -4.38 8.74 -26.93
C TRP A 36 -5.70 9.46 -26.65
N LEU A 37 -6.15 9.52 -25.39
CA LEU A 37 -7.41 10.17 -25.03
C LEU A 37 -7.36 11.69 -25.28
N THR A 38 -6.29 12.36 -24.87
CA THR A 38 -6.08 13.80 -25.09
C THR A 38 -6.06 14.13 -26.58
N SER A 39 -5.43 13.30 -27.42
CA SER A 39 -5.43 13.48 -28.89
C SER A 39 -6.82 13.37 -29.54
N LYS A 40 -7.81 12.80 -28.83
CA LYS A 40 -9.21 12.70 -29.26
C LYS A 40 -10.08 13.84 -28.74
N ILE A 41 -9.57 14.70 -27.86
CA ILE A 41 -10.29 15.85 -27.33
C ILE A 41 -9.81 17.08 -28.12
N PRO A 42 -10.59 17.57 -29.10
CA PRO A 42 -10.17 18.65 -30.01
C PRO A 42 -10.09 20.04 -29.37
N ALA A 43 -10.00 20.15 -28.04
CA ALA A 43 -10.20 21.40 -27.30
C ALA A 43 -9.09 21.76 -26.30
N VAL A 44 -8.13 20.87 -26.01
CA VAL A 44 -7.11 21.15 -24.98
C VAL A 44 -5.86 21.79 -25.58
N GLU A 45 -5.50 21.40 -26.80
CA GLU A 45 -4.26 21.85 -27.45
C GLU A 45 -4.38 23.27 -28.01
N ASP A 46 -5.50 23.59 -28.68
CA ASP A 46 -5.69 24.89 -29.35
C ASP A 46 -6.04 26.06 -28.40
N VAL A 47 -6.60 25.79 -27.21
CA VAL A 47 -7.05 26.85 -26.29
C VAL A 47 -5.89 27.42 -25.45
N PHE A 48 -4.82 26.64 -25.27
CA PHE A 48 -3.69 27.00 -24.40
C PHE A 48 -2.32 26.89 -25.08
N ALA A 49 -2.27 26.59 -26.39
CA ALA A 49 -1.09 26.82 -27.24
C ALA A 49 -0.83 28.32 -27.36
N GLY A 50 -0.39 28.90 -26.25
CA GLY A 50 -0.18 30.32 -26.06
C GLY A 50 0.96 30.81 -26.93
N THR A 51 0.63 31.25 -28.14
CA THR A 51 1.48 32.17 -28.88
C THR A 51 1.50 33.57 -28.27
N GLU A 52 0.64 33.87 -27.28
CA GLU A 52 0.52 35.21 -26.67
C GLU A 52 1.09 35.35 -25.24
N LEU A 53 1.44 34.25 -24.54
CA LEU A 53 1.86 34.27 -23.12
C LEU A 53 3.30 33.76 -22.84
N GLY A 54 4.05 33.33 -23.85
CA GLY A 54 5.42 32.84 -23.70
C GLY A 54 5.56 31.59 -22.81
N ASP A 55 6.67 31.47 -22.06
CA ASP A 55 7.00 30.31 -21.20
C ASP A 55 5.92 29.95 -20.17
N LEU A 56 5.15 30.94 -19.69
CA LEU A 56 4.06 30.71 -18.74
C LEU A 56 2.89 29.94 -19.39
N GLY A 57 2.65 30.14 -20.68
CA GLY A 57 1.66 29.39 -21.45
C GLY A 57 2.01 27.91 -21.55
N PHE A 58 3.29 27.58 -21.79
CA PHE A 58 3.76 26.20 -21.80
C PHE A 58 3.64 25.52 -20.43
N PHE A 59 3.97 26.23 -19.34
CA PHE A 59 3.80 25.70 -17.98
C PHE A 59 2.33 25.41 -17.63
N LEU A 60 1.42 26.34 -17.94
CA LEU A 60 -0.02 26.17 -17.71
C LEU A 60 -0.58 25.00 -18.53
N ASN A 61 -0.16 24.86 -19.78
CA ASN A 61 -0.53 23.72 -20.62
C ASN A 61 -0.04 22.39 -20.03
N ALA A 62 1.21 22.33 -19.54
CA ALA A 62 1.76 21.15 -18.87
C ALA A 62 0.98 20.81 -17.58
N LEU A 63 0.60 21.81 -16.80
CA LEU A 63 -0.19 21.64 -15.58
C LEU A 63 -1.59 21.07 -15.88
N ILE A 64 -2.27 21.60 -16.90
CA ILE A 64 -3.58 21.10 -17.33
C ILE A 64 -3.45 19.66 -17.84
N SER A 65 -2.44 19.38 -18.65
CA SER A 65 -2.15 18.02 -19.14
C SER A 65 -1.89 17.04 -17.99
N PHE A 66 -1.20 17.47 -16.93
CA PHE A 66 -1.00 16.68 -15.71
C PHE A 66 -2.31 16.40 -14.96
N ILE A 67 -3.19 17.40 -14.82
CA ILE A 67 -4.49 17.22 -14.17
C ILE A 67 -5.37 16.25 -14.98
N VAL A 68 -5.38 16.35 -16.30
CA VAL A 68 -6.10 15.43 -17.19
C VAL A 68 -5.55 14.01 -17.04
N LEU A 69 -4.22 13.84 -17.06
CA LEU A 69 -3.57 12.55 -16.78
C LEU A 69 -4.01 11.98 -15.44
N ALA A 70 -3.93 12.75 -14.36
CA ALA A 70 -4.33 12.34 -13.02
C ALA A 70 -5.81 11.91 -12.96
N ALA A 71 -6.70 12.66 -13.60
CA ALA A 71 -8.12 12.33 -13.69
C ALA A 71 -8.35 11.00 -14.42
N VAL A 72 -7.64 10.76 -15.52
CA VAL A 72 -7.72 9.50 -16.28
C VAL A 72 -7.20 8.33 -15.45
N VAL A 73 -6.05 8.47 -14.77
CA VAL A 73 -5.51 7.42 -13.89
C VAL A 73 -6.52 7.06 -12.80
N TYR A 74 -7.11 8.07 -12.18
CA TYR A 74 -8.07 7.89 -11.10
C TYR A 74 -9.34 7.17 -11.58
N PHE A 75 -9.96 7.64 -12.66
CA PHE A 75 -11.22 7.05 -13.15
C PHE A 75 -11.04 5.70 -13.83
N ALA A 76 -10.00 5.53 -14.67
CA ALA A 76 -9.82 4.32 -15.46
C ALA A 76 -9.14 3.19 -14.69
N VAL A 77 -8.37 3.50 -13.66
CA VAL A 77 -7.62 2.49 -12.90
C VAL A 77 -7.98 2.50 -11.43
N VAL A 78 -7.84 3.63 -10.72
CA VAL A 78 -8.02 3.64 -9.26
C VAL A 78 -9.46 3.25 -8.89
N LEU A 79 -10.47 3.82 -9.56
CA LEU A 79 -11.88 3.56 -9.28
C LEU A 79 -12.34 2.11 -9.56
N PRO A 80 -12.06 1.50 -10.72
CA PRO A 80 -12.40 0.09 -10.94
C PRO A 80 -11.54 -0.83 -10.07
N TYR A 81 -10.29 -0.46 -9.77
CA TYR A 81 -9.43 -1.24 -8.88
C TYR A 81 -9.98 -1.24 -7.44
N THR A 82 -10.37 -0.09 -6.89
CA THR A 82 -10.94 -0.01 -5.54
C THR A 82 -12.27 -0.77 -5.47
N LYS A 83 -13.15 -0.58 -6.47
CA LYS A 83 -14.43 -1.27 -6.57
C LYS A 83 -14.30 -2.78 -6.76
N ALA A 84 -13.32 -3.24 -7.54
CA ALA A 84 -13.04 -4.66 -7.71
C ALA A 84 -12.41 -5.28 -6.46
N ARG A 85 -11.47 -4.56 -5.80
CA ARG A 85 -10.85 -5.01 -4.56
C ARG A 85 -11.88 -5.25 -3.47
N GLU A 86 -12.83 -4.32 -3.31
CA GLU A 86 -13.95 -4.46 -2.36
C GLU A 86 -14.83 -5.69 -2.64
N ARG A 87 -14.94 -6.12 -3.90
CA ARG A 87 -15.77 -7.25 -4.31
C ARG A 87 -15.06 -8.61 -4.24
N PHE A 88 -13.76 -8.66 -4.51
CA PHE A 88 -13.00 -9.91 -4.60
C PHE A 88 -12.12 -10.19 -3.38
N PHE A 89 -11.73 -9.15 -2.63
CA PHE A 89 -10.89 -9.25 -1.44
C PHE A 89 -11.41 -8.29 -0.36
N PRO A 90 -12.58 -8.54 0.25
CA PRO A 90 -12.97 -7.82 1.46
C PRO A 90 -11.92 -8.11 2.52
N SER A 91 -10.98 -7.19 2.73
CA SER A 91 -10.06 -7.24 3.86
C SER A 91 -10.92 -7.34 5.11
N PRO A 92 -10.79 -8.42 5.92
CA PRO A 92 -11.42 -8.46 7.21
C PRO A 92 -10.97 -7.18 7.95
N PRO A 93 -11.91 -6.37 8.47
CA PRO A 93 -11.57 -5.14 9.18
C PRO A 93 -10.50 -5.46 10.24
N PRO A 94 -9.44 -4.64 10.39
CA PRO A 94 -8.46 -4.86 11.44
C PRO A 94 -9.19 -4.91 12.79
N GLY A 95 -9.05 -6.04 13.49
CA GLY A 95 -9.89 -6.36 14.66
C GLY A 95 -11.16 -7.14 14.29
N THR A 96 -11.04 -8.17 13.45
CA THR A 96 -12.13 -9.15 13.31
C THR A 96 -12.54 -9.66 14.70
N PRO A 97 -13.84 -9.93 14.93
CA PRO A 97 -14.28 -10.47 16.20
C PRO A 97 -13.49 -11.71 16.62
N GLU A 98 -13.11 -12.57 15.65
CA GLU A 98 -12.28 -13.75 15.89
C GLU A 98 -10.88 -13.40 16.42
N GLU A 99 -10.20 -12.41 15.83
CA GLU A 99 -8.87 -12.01 16.27
C GLU A 99 -8.91 -11.37 17.67
N ILE A 100 -9.93 -10.55 17.95
CA ILE A 100 -10.15 -9.97 19.28
C ILE A 100 -10.50 -11.07 20.30
N GLU A 101 -11.29 -12.06 19.90
CA GLU A 101 -11.67 -13.19 20.75
C GLU A 101 -10.47 -14.08 21.07
N LEU A 102 -9.63 -14.38 20.08
CA LEU A 102 -8.37 -15.12 20.27
C LEU A 102 -7.43 -14.36 21.21
N LEU A 103 -7.28 -13.04 21.04
CA LEU A 103 -6.46 -12.22 21.94
C LEU A 103 -7.02 -12.22 23.38
N ARG A 104 -8.34 -12.25 23.53
CA ARG A 104 -9.01 -12.35 24.84
C ARG A 104 -8.73 -13.70 25.50
N GLN A 105 -8.84 -14.80 24.73
CA GLN A 105 -8.53 -16.15 25.20
C GLN A 105 -7.05 -16.30 25.61
N ILE A 106 -6.12 -15.74 24.84
CA ILE A 106 -4.67 -15.75 25.17
C ILE A 106 -4.39 -14.99 26.47
N ARG A 107 -4.99 -13.81 26.65
CA ARG A 107 -4.87 -13.04 27.90
C ARG A 107 -5.37 -13.83 29.10
N ASP A 108 -6.53 -14.47 28.97
CA ASP A 108 -7.14 -15.23 30.07
C ASP A 108 -6.30 -16.49 30.41
N ALA A 109 -5.75 -17.16 29.39
CA ALA A 109 -4.81 -18.27 29.57
C ALA A 109 -3.50 -17.83 30.25
N LEU A 110 -2.95 -16.68 29.88
CA LEU A 110 -1.75 -16.12 30.53
C LEU A 110 -2.00 -15.70 31.97
N GLN A 111 -3.17 -15.12 32.29
CA GLN A 111 -3.53 -14.78 33.66
C GLN A 111 -3.72 -16.03 34.53
N ALA A 112 -4.36 -17.08 34.00
CA ALA A 112 -4.49 -18.36 34.69
C ALA A 112 -3.11 -18.99 34.99
N GLN A 113 -2.16 -18.88 34.06
CA GLN A 113 -0.81 -19.37 34.23
C GLN A 113 0.02 -18.50 35.19
N ALA A 114 -0.17 -17.17 35.16
CA ALA A 114 0.47 -16.23 36.10
C ALA A 114 -0.03 -16.40 37.54
N GLY A 115 -1.30 -16.76 37.75
CA GLY A 115 -1.84 -17.09 39.08
C GLY A 115 -1.27 -18.39 39.67
N THR A 116 -0.87 -19.32 38.81
CA THR A 116 -0.31 -20.63 39.20
C THR A 116 1.22 -20.55 39.43
N GLY A 117 1.88 -19.50 38.95
CA GLY A 117 3.30 -19.22 39.14
C GLY A 117 3.68 -18.58 40.48
N SER A 118 2.79 -18.57 41.47
CA SER A 118 3.13 -18.17 42.84
C SER A 118 3.99 -19.25 43.50
N VAL A 119 5.30 -19.06 43.35
CA VAL A 119 6.43 -19.74 44.00
C VAL A 119 6.04 -20.56 45.25
N PRO A 120 6.04 -21.90 45.19
CA PRO A 120 5.93 -22.73 46.37
C PRO A 120 7.23 -22.69 47.18
N GLY A 121 7.18 -22.03 48.35
CA GLY A 121 8.00 -22.37 49.52
C GLY A 121 9.37 -21.72 49.65
N THR A 122 9.43 -20.56 50.33
CA THR A 122 10.54 -20.26 51.24
C THR A 122 10.06 -20.57 52.65
N GLY A 123 10.11 -21.86 53.00
CA GLY A 123 9.82 -22.34 54.35
C GLY A 123 10.82 -21.77 55.35
N THR A 124 10.28 -21.24 56.44
CA THR A 124 10.94 -20.88 57.69
C THR A 124 11.88 -21.99 58.19
N GLN A 125 13.17 -21.71 58.32
CA GLN A 125 14.03 -22.42 59.27
C GLN A 125 14.34 -21.48 60.43
N THR A 126 13.57 -21.61 61.50
CA THR A 126 13.93 -21.15 62.84
C THR A 126 14.47 -22.38 63.59
N PRO A 127 15.77 -22.48 63.87
CA PRO A 127 16.29 -23.51 64.77
C PRO A 127 16.12 -23.02 66.22
N GLY A 128 15.33 -23.74 67.01
CA GLY A 128 15.36 -23.61 68.46
C GLY A 128 16.47 -24.45 69.05
N THR A 129 17.35 -23.82 69.84
CA THR A 129 17.90 -24.20 71.15
C THR A 129 18.78 -23.05 71.62
#